data_AF-A0A1I5G090-F1
#
_entry.id   AF-A0A1I5G090-F1
#
_cell.length_a   1.000
_cell.length_b   1.000
_cell.length_c   1.000
_cell.angle_alpha   90.00
_cell.angle_beta   90.00
_cell.angle_gamma   90.00
#
_symmetry.space_group_name_H-M   'P 1'
#
loop_
_entity.id
_entity.type
_entity.pdbx_description
1 polymer ?
#
loop_
_entity_poly.entity_id
_entity_poly.type
_entity_poly.pdbx_seq_one_letter_code
_entity_poly.pdbx_strand_id
1 'polypeptide(L)'
;MATYVTREDLAAPANLAAYGYDAEEAQSIFDNALPLQNYAELRAYTGRALGLRITSAGIAGTFQRDISDTTSADNGGTIILDASNRRWKRLFTGDVMVDWFGADNTGEVDSSSAVSVAAAYLMATRSGVGLGLGALVFGRGVYLCNGSIALGEARGLVIRGQGFGATELRRTVDTGAMFTQTLYSYLTFADMGINHAGALAKKGDWTTTWLDLSGSGIGQNLILKRLRVHGFNKQIDFGSRSLNGDTNYASECYFTNFNIFLEATNNQGIINNFSKCSFIGTVDSVLKVAGFGHTHFDTCNVVMSGKFLDLSGNGGPQSLYVADNCKFEHWPQGGAIGTTQLVVMNVATTAKVLFKGGGLAGGTPDPSVYQIVNRNSNGTIEFEGGNWAATIKMRHYKQVPTSVFGAQVFATYTKFKNCTISPSPANLVFDATGGTNQSYPGAVWQDCQDRPNICITGVANGQGFNAAVPAEAVLNRATFTGASVGGALLNGTTPVTFSMPHYGQPAFLRAVRVLIHSQAVVVNGTIKVFADAAKTIQIGSTIAMTGGASTTPKMYDLPIPVDTVVTDGVYVEMTNGNGIYAYGRVYIETMSI
;
A
#
# COMPACT_ATOMS: atom_id res chain seq x y z
N MET A 1 -33.61 42.35 -34.66
CA MET A 1 -34.62 41.28 -34.58
C MET A 1 -34.29 40.30 -35.69
N ALA A 2 -34.03 39.03 -35.37
CA ALA A 2 -33.72 38.03 -36.39
C ALA A 2 -35.03 37.61 -37.08
N THR A 3 -35.12 37.84 -38.38
CA THR A 3 -36.24 37.40 -39.21
C THR A 3 -36.05 35.92 -39.51
N TYR A 4 -36.99 35.08 -39.05
CA TYR A 4 -36.99 33.67 -39.40
C TYR A 4 -37.47 33.51 -40.83
N VAL A 5 -36.75 32.72 -41.63
CA VAL A 5 -37.18 32.31 -42.97
C VAL A 5 -38.39 31.40 -42.81
N THR A 6 -39.54 31.82 -43.35
CA THR A 6 -40.79 31.04 -43.29
C THR A 6 -40.89 30.06 -44.45
N ARG A 7 -41.90 29.20 -44.40
CA ARG A 7 -42.21 28.28 -45.50
C ARG A 7 -42.67 29.01 -46.76
N GLU A 8 -43.32 30.18 -46.60
CA GLU A 8 -43.70 31.05 -47.72
C GLU A 8 -42.50 31.75 -48.38
N ASP A 9 -41.45 32.10 -47.60
CA ASP A 9 -40.23 32.73 -48.14
C ASP A 9 -39.44 31.78 -49.08
N LEU A 10 -39.56 30.47 -48.87
CA LEU A 10 -38.99 29.43 -49.73
C LEU A 10 -39.79 29.18 -51.02
N ALA A 11 -41.01 29.73 -51.12
CA ALA A 11 -41.93 29.49 -52.25
C ALA A 11 -42.02 30.68 -53.22
N ALA A 12 -41.41 31.83 -52.92
CA ALA A 12 -41.46 33.03 -53.75
C ALA A 12 -40.34 33.05 -54.84
N PRO A 13 -40.60 33.58 -56.06
CA PRO A 13 -39.58 33.79 -57.07
C PRO A 13 -38.48 34.73 -56.57
N ALA A 14 -37.22 34.31 -56.73
CA ALA A 14 -36.05 34.94 -56.12
C ALA A 14 -35.80 36.36 -56.67
N ASN A 15 -36.20 37.38 -55.90
CA ASN A 15 -35.86 38.79 -56.16
C ASN A 15 -34.88 39.36 -55.13
N LEU A 16 -34.28 38.53 -54.28
CA LEU A 16 -33.20 38.93 -53.38
C LEU A 16 -31.86 38.82 -54.12
N ALA A 17 -31.19 39.96 -54.26
CA ALA A 17 -29.83 40.04 -54.76
C ALA A 17 -28.90 39.16 -53.90
N ALA A 18 -28.55 38.01 -54.47
CA ALA A 18 -27.43 37.12 -54.23
C ALA A 18 -26.55 37.44 -53.00
N TYR A 19 -26.90 36.85 -51.86
CA TYR A 19 -25.95 35.98 -51.17
C TYR A 19 -26.27 34.57 -51.68
N GLY A 20 -25.67 34.11 -52.79
CA GLY A 20 -24.28 33.63 -52.83
C GLY A 20 -24.20 32.10 -53.02
N TYR A 21 -25.32 31.39 -53.06
CA TYR A 21 -25.38 29.94 -53.35
C TYR A 21 -26.43 29.69 -54.43
N ASP A 22 -26.09 28.92 -55.46
CA ASP A 22 -27.10 28.45 -56.42
C ASP A 22 -28.02 27.40 -55.77
N ALA A 23 -29.10 27.01 -56.45
CA ALA A 23 -30.09 26.08 -55.89
C ALA A 23 -29.48 24.71 -55.52
N GLU A 24 -28.43 24.28 -56.23
CA GLU A 24 -27.74 23.01 -56.00
C GLU A 24 -26.79 23.14 -54.80
N GLU A 25 -26.12 24.28 -54.65
CA GLU A 25 -25.22 24.59 -53.54
C GLU A 25 -26.00 24.82 -52.23
N ALA A 26 -27.13 25.52 -52.28
CA ALA A 26 -28.04 25.65 -51.15
C ALA A 26 -28.61 24.29 -50.73
N GLN A 27 -29.01 23.45 -51.69
CA GLN A 27 -29.49 22.10 -51.41
C GLN A 27 -28.39 21.20 -50.83
N SER A 28 -27.16 21.30 -51.33
CA SER A 28 -25.98 20.62 -50.79
C SER A 28 -25.70 21.02 -49.33
N ILE A 29 -25.84 22.30 -49.00
CA ILE A 29 -25.70 22.79 -47.62
C ILE A 29 -26.76 22.16 -46.71
N PHE A 30 -28.02 22.09 -47.15
CA PHE A 30 -29.09 21.44 -46.37
C PHE A 30 -28.90 19.91 -46.28
N ASP A 31 -28.47 19.25 -47.35
CA ASP A 31 -28.25 17.80 -47.42
C ASP A 31 -27.01 17.33 -46.64
N ASN A 32 -26.14 18.26 -46.22
CA ASN A 32 -24.99 18.01 -45.34
C ASN A 32 -25.22 18.41 -43.87
N ALA A 33 -26.36 19.05 -43.56
CA ALA A 33 -26.61 19.65 -42.25
C ALA A 33 -27.88 19.12 -41.55
N LEU A 34 -28.50 18.04 -42.05
CA LEU A 34 -29.77 17.53 -41.50
C LEU A 34 -29.63 17.25 -39.99
N PRO A 35 -30.31 18.00 -39.11
CA PRO A 35 -30.29 17.73 -37.68
C PRO A 35 -31.29 16.62 -37.38
N LEU A 36 -30.81 15.54 -36.74
CA LEU A 36 -31.64 14.51 -36.13
C LEU A 36 -31.42 14.53 -34.63
N GLN A 37 -32.47 14.23 -33.86
CA GLN A 37 -32.40 14.25 -32.41
C GLN A 37 -31.50 13.13 -31.89
N ASN A 38 -31.68 11.89 -32.36
CA ASN A 38 -31.05 10.71 -31.77
C ASN A 38 -30.83 9.59 -32.82
N TYR A 39 -30.25 8.47 -32.39
CA TYR A 39 -30.05 7.32 -33.28
C TYR A 39 -31.33 6.62 -33.72
N ALA A 40 -32.43 6.70 -32.95
CA ALA A 40 -33.69 6.09 -33.39
C ALA A 40 -34.24 6.81 -34.64
N GLU A 41 -34.14 8.13 -34.68
CA GLU A 41 -34.48 8.91 -35.88
C GLU A 41 -33.56 8.59 -37.06
N LEU A 42 -32.25 8.44 -36.80
CA LEU A 42 -31.30 8.01 -37.83
C LEU A 42 -31.65 6.61 -38.37
N ARG A 43 -31.99 5.67 -37.49
CA ARG A 43 -32.41 4.31 -37.90
C ARG A 43 -33.72 4.32 -38.69
N ALA A 44 -34.61 5.28 -38.44
CA ALA A 44 -35.84 5.46 -39.20
C ALA A 44 -35.65 6.27 -40.51
N TYR A 45 -34.46 6.81 -40.75
CA TYR A 45 -34.22 7.74 -41.85
C TYR A 45 -34.27 7.06 -43.23
N THR A 46 -35.10 7.60 -44.13
CA THR A 46 -35.23 7.16 -45.54
C THR A 46 -34.92 8.26 -46.55
N GLY A 47 -34.55 9.46 -46.08
CA GLY A 47 -34.28 10.61 -46.96
C GLY A 47 -32.95 10.50 -47.73
N ARG A 48 -32.62 11.53 -48.52
CA ARG A 48 -31.51 11.52 -49.48
C ARG A 48 -30.15 12.00 -48.97
N ALA A 49 -30.08 12.55 -47.76
CA ALA A 49 -28.89 13.22 -47.23
C ALA A 49 -27.61 12.36 -47.35
N LEU A 50 -26.47 13.05 -47.45
CA LEU A 50 -25.15 12.44 -47.44
C LEU A 50 -24.45 12.66 -46.09
N GLY A 51 -24.75 13.76 -45.42
CA GLY A 51 -24.27 14.09 -44.09
C GLY A 51 -25.42 14.49 -43.18
N LEU A 52 -25.31 14.17 -41.89
CA LEU A 52 -26.28 14.57 -40.87
C LEU A 52 -25.61 14.82 -39.53
N ARG A 53 -26.32 15.49 -38.64
CA ARG A 53 -25.87 15.80 -37.29
C ARG A 53 -26.85 15.29 -36.24
N ILE A 54 -26.37 14.47 -35.32
CA ILE A 54 -27.10 14.14 -34.08
C ILE A 54 -26.95 15.30 -33.09
N THR A 55 -28.06 15.72 -32.49
CA THR A 55 -28.12 16.90 -31.62
C THR A 55 -28.31 16.60 -30.13
N SER A 56 -28.77 15.41 -29.75
CA SER A 56 -28.91 15.03 -28.33
C SER A 56 -27.58 15.07 -27.59
N ALA A 57 -27.59 15.60 -26.37
CA ALA A 57 -26.42 15.62 -25.49
C ALA A 57 -25.88 14.20 -25.23
N GLY A 58 -24.57 14.08 -25.01
CA GLY A 58 -23.88 12.78 -24.85
C GLY A 58 -23.56 12.08 -26.17
N ILE A 59 -24.49 12.08 -27.12
CA ILE A 59 -24.33 11.41 -28.43
C ILE A 59 -24.21 12.36 -29.62
N ALA A 60 -24.18 13.68 -29.39
CA ALA A 60 -24.08 14.66 -30.46
C ALA A 60 -22.84 14.41 -31.35
N GLY A 61 -22.99 14.67 -32.65
CA GLY A 61 -21.90 14.49 -33.60
C GLY A 61 -22.37 14.44 -35.04
N THR A 62 -21.42 14.55 -35.97
CA THR A 62 -21.68 14.49 -37.41
C THR A 62 -21.48 13.06 -37.90
N PHE A 63 -22.33 12.63 -38.83
CA PHE A 63 -22.25 11.33 -39.48
C PHE A 63 -22.25 11.51 -41.00
N GLN A 64 -21.43 10.73 -41.68
CA GLN A 64 -21.37 10.67 -43.14
C GLN A 64 -21.85 9.31 -43.61
N ARG A 65 -22.67 9.29 -44.66
CA ARG A 65 -23.04 8.06 -45.35
C ARG A 65 -21.85 7.52 -46.12
N ASP A 66 -21.47 6.28 -45.84
CA ASP A 66 -20.43 5.57 -46.60
C ASP A 66 -21.09 4.64 -47.61
N ILE A 67 -21.04 5.04 -48.89
CA ILE A 67 -21.65 4.30 -50.00
C ILE A 67 -20.81 3.06 -50.37
N SER A 68 -19.53 3.06 -50.03
CA SER A 68 -18.62 1.94 -50.31
C SER A 68 -18.73 0.82 -49.29
N ASP A 69 -19.22 1.12 -48.09
CA ASP A 69 -19.41 0.16 -47.02
C ASP A 69 -20.79 -0.49 -47.09
N THR A 70 -20.82 -1.76 -47.51
CA THR A 70 -22.04 -2.58 -47.63
C THR A 70 -22.09 -3.73 -46.62
N THR A 71 -21.07 -3.88 -45.78
CA THR A 71 -20.86 -5.08 -44.96
C THR A 71 -20.78 -4.79 -43.47
N SER A 72 -20.35 -3.60 -43.05
CA SER A 72 -20.26 -3.27 -41.62
C SER A 72 -21.63 -3.34 -40.95
N ALA A 73 -21.67 -3.90 -39.74
CA ALA A 73 -22.88 -3.97 -38.92
C ALA A 73 -23.12 -2.65 -38.16
N ASP A 74 -24.37 -2.39 -37.78
CA ASP A 74 -24.70 -1.36 -36.80
C ASP A 74 -24.04 -1.73 -35.47
N ASN A 75 -23.25 -0.82 -34.92
CA ASN A 75 -22.58 -1.03 -33.63
C ASN A 75 -23.10 -0.09 -32.54
N GLY A 76 -24.17 0.64 -32.82
CA GLY A 76 -24.84 1.50 -31.86
C GLY A 76 -24.15 2.81 -31.54
N GLY A 77 -23.01 3.16 -32.18
CA GLY A 77 -22.36 4.44 -31.91
C GLY A 77 -21.50 5.05 -33.00
N THR A 78 -20.58 4.30 -33.61
CA THR A 78 -19.73 4.81 -34.69
C THR A 78 -20.21 4.40 -36.07
N ILE A 79 -21.02 3.35 -36.17
CA ILE A 79 -21.71 2.90 -37.37
C ILE A 79 -23.18 2.68 -37.02
N ILE A 80 -24.07 3.43 -37.68
CA ILE A 80 -25.53 3.29 -37.54
C ILE A 80 -26.12 2.89 -38.89
N LEU A 81 -27.00 1.89 -38.90
CA LEU A 81 -27.74 1.47 -40.09
C LEU A 81 -29.10 2.17 -40.13
N ASP A 82 -29.42 2.83 -41.23
CA ASP A 82 -30.77 3.36 -41.40
C ASP A 82 -31.77 2.34 -41.98
N ALA A 83 -33.03 2.77 -42.16
CA ALA A 83 -34.13 1.92 -42.64
C ALA A 83 -33.89 1.38 -44.06
N SER A 84 -32.98 2.00 -44.82
CA SER A 84 -32.56 1.54 -46.15
C SER A 84 -31.27 0.70 -46.10
N ASN A 85 -30.85 0.29 -44.90
CA ASN A 85 -29.62 -0.47 -44.64
C ASN A 85 -28.35 0.27 -45.11
N ARG A 86 -28.35 1.61 -45.09
CA ARG A 86 -27.17 2.42 -45.44
C ARG A 86 -26.32 2.66 -44.20
N ARG A 87 -25.00 2.65 -44.35
CA ARG A 87 -24.04 2.80 -43.23
C ARG A 87 -23.70 4.26 -43.01
N TRP A 88 -24.04 4.77 -41.84
CA TRP A 88 -23.68 6.12 -41.38
C TRP A 88 -22.52 6.02 -40.41
N LYS A 89 -21.37 6.58 -40.80
CA LYS A 89 -20.15 6.57 -40.01
C LYS A 89 -19.97 7.88 -39.27
N ARG A 90 -19.74 7.82 -37.95
CA ARG A 90 -19.43 9.00 -37.15
C ARG A 90 -18.14 9.63 -37.64
N LEU A 91 -18.15 10.94 -37.87
CA LEU A 91 -16.96 11.73 -38.16
C LEU A 91 -16.36 12.21 -36.84
N PHE A 92 -15.23 11.64 -36.44
CA PHE A 92 -14.52 12.02 -35.23
C PHE A 92 -13.01 11.73 -35.35
N THR A 93 -12.23 12.36 -34.48
CA THR A 93 -10.81 12.08 -34.28
C THR A 93 -10.53 11.96 -32.79
N GLY A 94 -9.59 11.10 -32.41
CA GLY A 94 -9.19 10.91 -31.01
C GLY A 94 -10.01 9.85 -30.27
N ASP A 95 -10.38 10.16 -29.03
CA ASP A 95 -10.93 9.21 -28.08
C ASP A 95 -12.37 8.79 -28.38
N VAL A 96 -12.76 7.63 -27.83
CA VAL A 96 -14.09 7.07 -27.97
C VAL A 96 -14.88 7.29 -26.68
N MET A 97 -16.05 7.92 -26.79
CA MET A 97 -16.96 8.11 -25.65
C MET A 97 -17.88 6.90 -25.49
N VAL A 98 -18.06 6.40 -24.26
CA VAL A 98 -19.02 5.31 -23.98
C VAL A 98 -20.46 5.73 -24.26
N ASP A 99 -20.77 7.01 -24.06
CA ASP A 99 -22.11 7.58 -24.29
C ASP A 99 -22.55 7.38 -25.74
N TRP A 100 -21.60 7.40 -26.68
CA TRP A 100 -21.89 7.17 -28.09
C TRP A 100 -22.50 5.81 -28.36
N PHE A 101 -22.28 4.82 -27.50
CA PHE A 101 -22.78 3.44 -27.64
C PHE A 101 -24.04 3.18 -26.81
N GLY A 102 -24.68 4.24 -26.30
CA GLY A 102 -25.89 4.15 -25.50
C GLY A 102 -25.66 3.81 -24.03
N ALA A 103 -24.46 4.08 -23.50
CA ALA A 103 -24.23 4.01 -22.07
C ALA A 103 -25.10 5.07 -21.35
N ASP A 104 -25.80 4.64 -20.30
CA ASP A 104 -26.63 5.49 -19.47
C ASP A 104 -25.79 6.13 -18.37
N ASN A 105 -25.67 7.45 -18.41
CA ASN A 105 -24.93 8.23 -17.42
C ASN A 105 -25.80 8.72 -16.25
N THR A 106 -27.06 8.28 -16.17
CA THR A 106 -27.94 8.54 -15.03
C THR A 106 -27.83 7.47 -13.94
N GLY A 107 -27.44 6.25 -14.31
CA GLY A 107 -27.24 5.13 -13.40
C GLY A 107 -28.50 4.28 -13.20
N GLU A 108 -29.53 4.50 -14.02
CA GLU A 108 -30.81 3.81 -13.99
C GLU A 108 -30.79 2.54 -14.85
N VAL A 109 -30.00 2.52 -15.93
CA VAL A 109 -29.88 1.41 -16.87
C VAL A 109 -28.47 0.84 -16.88
N ASP A 110 -28.35 -0.49 -16.89
CA ASP A 110 -27.06 -1.16 -16.96
C ASP A 110 -26.34 -0.86 -18.29
N SER A 111 -25.19 -0.21 -18.18
CA SER A 111 -24.33 0.23 -19.27
C SER A 111 -23.26 -0.81 -19.65
N SER A 112 -23.23 -1.97 -18.99
CA SER A 112 -22.18 -2.98 -19.21
C SER A 112 -22.04 -3.41 -20.68
N SER A 113 -23.17 -3.56 -21.39
CA SER A 113 -23.19 -3.92 -22.81
C SER A 113 -22.65 -2.79 -23.68
N ALA A 114 -23.10 -1.55 -23.47
CA ALA A 114 -22.64 -0.37 -24.20
C ALA A 114 -21.13 -0.15 -24.03
N VAL A 115 -20.63 -0.27 -22.79
CA VAL A 115 -19.20 -0.15 -22.49
C VAL A 115 -18.40 -1.26 -23.18
N SER A 116 -18.92 -2.49 -23.19
CA SER A 116 -18.26 -3.62 -23.87
C SER A 116 -18.18 -3.43 -25.38
N VAL A 117 -19.24 -2.91 -26.01
CA VAL A 117 -19.24 -2.61 -27.46
C VAL A 117 -18.25 -1.48 -27.78
N ALA A 118 -18.21 -0.43 -26.96
CA ALA A 118 -17.25 0.67 -27.13
C ALA A 118 -15.79 0.19 -27.00
N ALA A 119 -15.51 -0.67 -26.02
CA ALA A 119 -14.19 -1.29 -25.87
C ALA A 119 -13.84 -2.18 -27.07
N ALA A 120 -14.79 -3.02 -27.54
CA ALA A 120 -14.59 -3.87 -28.71
C ALA A 120 -14.32 -3.06 -29.99
N TYR A 121 -14.96 -1.90 -30.15
CA TYR A 121 -14.69 -0.99 -31.26
C TYR A 121 -13.22 -0.50 -31.23
N LEU A 122 -12.74 -0.01 -30.09
CA LEU A 122 -11.33 0.39 -29.95
C LEU A 122 -10.39 -0.77 -30.30
N MET A 123 -10.67 -1.97 -29.78
CA MET A 123 -9.91 -3.18 -30.08
C MET A 123 -9.83 -3.48 -31.58
N ALA A 124 -10.93 -3.30 -32.31
CA ALA A 124 -10.99 -3.52 -33.75
C ALA A 124 -10.26 -2.44 -34.58
N THR A 125 -10.12 -1.22 -34.05
CA THR A 125 -9.43 -0.11 -34.75
C THR A 125 -7.90 -0.15 -34.66
N ARG A 126 -7.34 -1.12 -33.93
CA ARG A 126 -5.89 -1.27 -33.77
C ARG A 126 -5.23 -1.53 -35.12
N SER A 127 -4.54 -0.52 -35.66
CA SER A 127 -3.75 -0.64 -36.89
C SER A 127 -2.30 -1.00 -36.57
N GLY A 128 -1.88 -2.22 -36.92
CA GLY A 128 -0.48 -2.65 -36.95
C GLY A 128 0.13 -3.19 -35.64
N VAL A 129 1.46 -3.19 -35.59
CA VAL A 129 2.32 -3.79 -34.54
C VAL A 129 2.40 -2.94 -33.26
N GLY A 130 1.75 -1.77 -33.24
CA GLY A 130 1.78 -0.82 -32.11
C GLY A 130 1.03 -1.32 -30.87
N LEU A 131 1.42 -0.79 -29.71
CA LEU A 131 0.86 -1.13 -28.39
C LEU A 131 -0.19 -0.13 -27.88
N GLY A 132 -0.64 0.85 -28.66
CA GLY A 132 -1.58 1.89 -28.19
C GLY A 132 -2.99 1.70 -28.72
N LEU A 133 -3.98 1.56 -27.83
CA LEU A 133 -5.40 1.31 -28.16
C LEU A 133 -6.32 2.53 -28.03
N GLY A 134 -5.75 3.73 -27.81
CA GLY A 134 -6.53 4.95 -27.57
C GLY A 134 -7.22 4.93 -26.20
N ALA A 135 -8.20 5.82 -26.01
CA ALA A 135 -8.93 5.91 -24.76
C ALA A 135 -10.44 5.68 -24.92
N LEU A 136 -10.98 4.97 -23.94
CA LEU A 136 -12.40 4.88 -23.64
C LEU A 136 -12.73 5.94 -22.57
N VAL A 137 -13.57 6.90 -22.92
CA VAL A 137 -13.88 8.06 -22.09
C VAL A 137 -15.30 7.98 -21.57
N PHE A 138 -15.44 8.15 -20.28
CA PHE A 138 -16.71 8.31 -19.58
C PHE A 138 -16.99 9.80 -19.38
N GLY A 139 -18.22 10.20 -19.68
CA GLY A 139 -18.74 11.52 -19.40
C GLY A 139 -18.95 11.76 -17.90
N ARG A 140 -19.58 12.89 -17.58
CA ARG A 140 -20.06 13.16 -16.22
C ARG A 140 -21.34 12.36 -15.98
N GLY A 141 -21.46 11.78 -14.80
CA GLY A 141 -22.63 10.99 -14.42
C GLY A 141 -22.28 9.71 -13.67
N VAL A 142 -23.32 8.90 -13.48
CA VAL A 142 -23.23 7.57 -12.87
C VAL A 142 -23.54 6.55 -13.94
N TYR A 143 -22.68 5.56 -14.11
CA TYR A 143 -22.88 4.46 -15.06
C TYR A 143 -23.06 3.18 -14.27
N LEU A 144 -24.26 2.58 -14.33
CA LEU A 144 -24.49 1.27 -13.73
C LEU A 144 -23.79 0.20 -14.57
N CYS A 145 -23.00 -0.68 -13.97
CA CYS A 145 -22.21 -1.72 -14.63
C CYS A 145 -22.31 -3.04 -13.84
N ASN A 146 -23.41 -3.76 -14.03
CA ASN A 146 -23.70 -5.01 -13.33
C ASN A 146 -23.20 -6.26 -14.08
N GLY A 147 -23.11 -6.19 -15.40
CA GLY A 147 -22.42 -7.17 -16.22
C GLY A 147 -20.91 -7.21 -15.99
N SER A 148 -20.25 -8.19 -16.60
CA SER A 148 -18.78 -8.24 -16.67
C SER A 148 -18.32 -7.65 -17.99
N ILE A 149 -17.38 -6.71 -17.93
CA ILE A 149 -16.82 -6.01 -19.09
C ILE A 149 -15.47 -6.66 -19.42
N ALA A 150 -15.43 -7.40 -20.52
CA ALA A 150 -14.21 -8.02 -21.03
C ALA A 150 -13.42 -7.01 -21.87
N LEU A 151 -12.17 -6.74 -21.49
CA LEU A 151 -11.29 -5.79 -22.22
C LEU A 151 -10.43 -6.50 -23.30
N GLY A 152 -10.62 -7.80 -23.51
CA GLY A 152 -9.96 -8.57 -24.58
C GLY A 152 -8.44 -8.63 -24.44
N GLU A 153 -7.70 -8.50 -25.53
CA GLU A 153 -6.23 -8.42 -25.51
C GLU A 153 -5.71 -6.97 -25.51
N ALA A 154 -6.32 -6.12 -24.68
CA ALA A 154 -6.00 -4.71 -24.62
C ALA A 154 -4.53 -4.43 -24.25
N ARG A 155 -3.85 -3.69 -25.14
CA ARG A 155 -2.51 -3.13 -24.92
C ARG A 155 -2.59 -1.61 -25.09
N GLY A 156 -2.14 -0.86 -24.08
CA GLY A 156 -2.17 0.61 -24.08
C GLY A 156 -3.58 1.19 -24.12
N LEU A 157 -4.57 0.46 -23.58
CA LEU A 157 -5.93 0.97 -23.41
C LEU A 157 -5.97 1.90 -22.20
N VAL A 158 -6.57 3.07 -22.41
CA VAL A 158 -6.86 4.03 -21.33
C VAL A 158 -8.37 4.06 -21.09
N ILE A 159 -8.80 3.84 -19.85
CA ILE A 159 -10.17 4.00 -19.41
C ILE A 159 -10.19 5.20 -18.45
N ARG A 160 -10.85 6.30 -18.84
CA ARG A 160 -10.81 7.54 -18.05
C ARG A 160 -12.15 8.25 -17.92
N GLY A 161 -12.37 8.88 -16.77
CA GLY A 161 -13.52 9.75 -16.51
C GLY A 161 -13.15 11.23 -16.53
N GLN A 162 -14.02 12.05 -15.95
CA GLN A 162 -13.86 13.51 -15.82
C GLN A 162 -13.47 13.94 -14.39
N GLY A 163 -12.96 13.01 -13.58
CA GLY A 163 -12.64 13.14 -12.16
C GLY A 163 -13.53 12.26 -11.28
N PHE A 164 -12.99 11.75 -10.16
CA PHE A 164 -13.73 10.79 -9.33
C PHE A 164 -14.99 11.33 -8.62
N GLY A 165 -15.15 12.65 -8.57
CA GLY A 165 -16.39 13.31 -8.13
C GLY A 165 -17.36 13.67 -9.27
N ALA A 166 -16.94 13.47 -10.52
CA ALA A 166 -17.73 13.81 -11.72
C ALA A 166 -18.20 12.57 -12.49
N THR A 167 -17.42 11.49 -12.47
CA THR A 167 -17.71 10.21 -13.13
C THR A 167 -17.71 9.10 -12.08
N GLU A 168 -18.80 8.34 -11.97
CA GLU A 168 -18.90 7.14 -11.14
C GLU A 168 -19.28 5.94 -12.00
N LEU A 169 -18.53 4.85 -11.91
CA LEU A 169 -18.98 3.52 -12.33
C LEU A 169 -19.54 2.81 -11.10
N ARG A 170 -20.81 2.41 -11.16
CA ARG A 170 -21.52 1.79 -10.04
C ARG A 170 -21.82 0.33 -10.34
N ARG A 171 -21.59 -0.55 -9.37
CA ARG A 171 -21.99 -1.96 -9.41
C ARG A 171 -22.89 -2.25 -8.21
N THR A 172 -23.95 -3.03 -8.42
CA THR A 172 -24.87 -3.47 -7.35
C THR A 172 -24.94 -5.00 -7.21
N VAL A 173 -24.21 -5.73 -8.05
CA VAL A 173 -24.14 -7.19 -8.02
C VAL A 173 -22.95 -7.64 -7.16
N ASP A 174 -23.24 -8.44 -6.13
CA ASP A 174 -22.28 -8.89 -5.10
C ASP A 174 -21.33 -10.01 -5.57
N THR A 175 -21.45 -10.45 -6.83
CA THR A 175 -20.68 -11.56 -7.40
C THR A 175 -19.97 -11.19 -8.71
N GLY A 176 -18.92 -11.93 -9.02
CA GLY A 176 -18.17 -11.82 -10.29
C GLY A 176 -17.32 -10.56 -10.43
N ALA A 177 -16.58 -10.49 -11.53
CA ALA A 177 -15.69 -9.38 -11.83
C ALA A 177 -16.37 -8.30 -12.70
N MET A 178 -16.19 -7.03 -12.33
CA MET A 178 -16.65 -5.89 -13.12
C MET A 178 -15.85 -5.74 -14.42
N PHE A 179 -14.51 -5.79 -14.33
CA PHE A 179 -13.62 -5.85 -15.48
C PHE A 179 -12.84 -7.15 -15.46
N THR A 180 -12.77 -7.82 -16.61
CA THR A 180 -11.97 -9.03 -16.80
C THR A 180 -10.93 -8.82 -17.89
N GLN A 181 -9.72 -9.33 -17.64
CA GLN A 181 -8.63 -9.18 -18.59
C GLN A 181 -7.65 -10.36 -18.59
N THR A 182 -7.46 -10.95 -19.77
CA THR A 182 -6.65 -12.16 -19.94
C THR A 182 -5.29 -11.92 -20.60
N LEU A 183 -5.11 -10.82 -21.32
CA LEU A 183 -3.80 -10.40 -21.83
C LEU A 183 -3.72 -8.89 -21.83
N TYR A 184 -2.87 -8.31 -20.99
CA TYR A 184 -2.74 -6.86 -20.89
C TYR A 184 -1.32 -6.37 -20.83
N SER A 185 -1.17 -5.11 -21.24
CA SER A 185 0.04 -4.33 -21.10
C SER A 185 -0.36 -2.85 -21.17
N TYR A 186 0.13 -2.01 -20.26
CA TYR A 186 -0.19 -0.57 -20.21
C TYR A 186 -1.69 -0.25 -20.07
N LEU A 187 -2.44 -1.07 -19.31
CA LEU A 187 -3.84 -0.80 -19.01
C LEU A 187 -3.95 0.33 -18.00
N THR A 188 -4.60 1.43 -18.36
CA THR A 188 -4.74 2.60 -17.48
C THR A 188 -6.19 2.82 -17.06
N PHE A 189 -6.43 3.01 -15.77
CA PHE A 189 -7.67 3.57 -15.23
C PHE A 189 -7.38 4.92 -14.60
N ALA A 190 -8.15 5.95 -14.97
CA ALA A 190 -7.93 7.30 -14.45
C ALA A 190 -9.22 8.09 -14.19
N ASP A 191 -9.15 9.02 -13.23
CA ASP A 191 -10.09 10.13 -13.10
C ASP A 191 -11.56 9.71 -12.94
N MET A 192 -11.85 8.70 -12.10
CA MET A 192 -13.21 8.22 -11.86
C MET A 192 -13.40 7.58 -10.47
N GLY A 193 -14.65 7.60 -10.02
CA GLY A 193 -15.12 6.79 -8.89
C GLY A 193 -15.59 5.44 -9.40
N ILE A 194 -15.32 4.39 -8.65
CA ILE A 194 -15.72 3.00 -8.95
C ILE A 194 -16.26 2.42 -7.66
N ASN A 195 -17.56 2.17 -7.63
CA ASN A 195 -18.29 1.95 -6.41
C ASN A 195 -19.13 0.68 -6.49
N HIS A 196 -18.89 -0.25 -5.57
CA HIS A 196 -19.79 -1.34 -5.34
C HIS A 196 -20.73 -0.99 -4.18
N ALA A 197 -22.01 -0.82 -4.50
CA ALA A 197 -23.11 -0.65 -3.56
C ALA A 197 -23.89 -1.96 -3.52
N GLY A 198 -23.31 -2.95 -2.84
CA GLY A 198 -23.83 -4.32 -2.80
C GLY A 198 -25.29 -4.42 -2.37
N ALA A 199 -25.99 -5.43 -2.90
CA ALA A 199 -27.39 -5.69 -2.55
C ALA A 199 -27.50 -6.39 -1.18
N LEU A 200 -26.50 -7.21 -0.84
CA LEU A 200 -26.42 -7.87 0.45
C LEU A 200 -25.90 -6.93 1.55
N ALA A 201 -26.54 -7.00 2.72
CA ALA A 201 -26.16 -6.21 3.89
C ALA A 201 -24.82 -6.64 4.52
N LYS A 202 -24.29 -7.83 4.19
CA LYS A 202 -23.09 -8.42 4.81
C LYS A 202 -21.97 -8.59 3.80
N LYS A 203 -20.89 -7.82 4.01
CA LYS A 203 -19.66 -7.84 3.20
C LYS A 203 -18.97 -9.21 3.10
N GLY A 204 -19.12 -10.07 4.11
CA GLY A 204 -18.50 -11.40 4.15
C GLY A 204 -19.01 -12.36 3.06
N ASP A 205 -20.19 -12.08 2.49
CA ASP A 205 -20.81 -12.91 1.45
C ASP A 205 -20.46 -12.42 0.03
N TRP A 206 -19.79 -11.27 -0.09
CA TRP A 206 -19.44 -10.69 -1.38
C TRP A 206 -18.30 -11.48 -2.03
N THR A 207 -18.46 -11.81 -3.31
CA THR A 207 -17.39 -12.36 -4.15
C THR A 207 -17.01 -11.41 -5.28
N THR A 208 -17.54 -10.18 -5.26
CA THR A 208 -17.31 -9.20 -6.32
C THR A 208 -15.85 -8.76 -6.40
N THR A 209 -15.33 -8.72 -7.62
CA THR A 209 -14.01 -8.21 -7.93
C THR A 209 -14.14 -6.97 -8.81
N TRP A 210 -13.41 -5.89 -8.53
CA TRP A 210 -13.38 -4.77 -9.47
C TRP A 210 -12.60 -5.16 -10.73
N LEU A 211 -11.33 -5.54 -10.58
CA LEU A 211 -10.47 -5.91 -11.69
C LEU A 211 -9.90 -7.32 -11.51
N ASP A 212 -10.36 -8.24 -12.37
CA ASP A 212 -9.81 -9.60 -12.48
C ASP A 212 -8.81 -9.66 -13.64
N LEU A 213 -7.55 -9.91 -13.30
CA LEU A 213 -6.41 -9.97 -14.19
C LEU A 213 -5.88 -11.39 -14.38
N SER A 214 -6.70 -12.44 -14.25
CA SER A 214 -6.33 -13.88 -14.26
C SER A 214 -5.74 -14.47 -15.58
N GLY A 215 -5.11 -13.64 -16.41
CA GLY A 215 -4.57 -13.96 -17.73
C GLY A 215 -3.18 -14.60 -17.83
N SER A 216 -2.49 -14.31 -18.94
CA SER A 216 -1.03 -14.46 -19.13
C SER A 216 -0.43 -13.06 -19.37
N GLY A 217 0.62 -12.68 -18.64
CA GLY A 217 1.27 -11.37 -18.74
C GLY A 217 2.65 -11.45 -19.40
N ILE A 218 3.08 -10.38 -20.09
CA ILE A 218 4.42 -10.25 -20.71
C ILE A 218 5.32 -9.28 -19.91
N GLY A 219 5.04 -9.10 -18.61
CA GLY A 219 5.35 -7.87 -17.87
C GLY A 219 4.52 -6.70 -18.41
N GLN A 220 4.42 -5.58 -17.69
CA GLN A 220 3.80 -4.31 -18.13
C GLN A 220 2.35 -4.05 -17.72
N ASN A 221 2.05 -2.77 -17.62
CA ASN A 221 1.90 -2.11 -16.32
C ASN A 221 0.46 -1.65 -16.11
N LEU A 222 -0.22 -2.15 -15.08
CA LEU A 222 -1.50 -1.58 -14.63
C LEU A 222 -1.24 -0.19 -14.04
N ILE A 223 -1.86 0.84 -14.60
CA ILE A 223 -1.69 2.23 -14.17
C ILE A 223 -3.00 2.73 -13.59
N LEU A 224 -3.01 3.06 -12.31
CA LEU A 224 -4.15 3.61 -11.59
C LEU A 224 -3.85 5.07 -11.21
N LYS A 225 -4.68 6.03 -11.62
CA LYS A 225 -4.45 7.46 -11.37
C LYS A 225 -5.70 8.17 -10.90
N ARG A 226 -5.66 8.81 -9.72
CA ARG A 226 -6.77 9.64 -9.21
C ARG A 226 -8.11 8.90 -9.23
N LEU A 227 -8.09 7.66 -8.76
CA LEU A 227 -9.28 6.82 -8.64
C LEU A 227 -9.83 6.84 -7.23
N ARG A 228 -11.15 6.66 -7.10
CA ARG A 228 -11.78 6.29 -5.83
C ARG A 228 -12.48 4.95 -6.01
N VAL A 229 -11.96 3.89 -5.39
CA VAL A 229 -12.54 2.54 -5.46
C VAL A 229 -13.12 2.15 -4.10
N HIS A 230 -14.38 1.76 -4.09
CA HIS A 230 -15.13 1.48 -2.86
C HIS A 230 -15.91 0.17 -2.94
N GLY A 231 -15.91 -0.59 -1.85
CA GLY A 231 -16.98 -1.59 -1.59
C GLY A 231 -16.80 -2.97 -2.22
N PHE A 232 -15.68 -3.29 -2.86
CA PHE A 232 -15.51 -4.61 -3.49
C PHE A 232 -14.97 -5.66 -2.50
N ASN A 233 -15.28 -6.95 -2.70
CA ASN A 233 -14.59 -8.01 -1.96
C ASN A 233 -13.10 -7.98 -2.28
N LYS A 234 -12.76 -8.08 -3.57
CA LYS A 234 -11.40 -7.85 -4.09
C LYS A 234 -11.38 -6.63 -5.00
N GLN A 235 -10.43 -5.73 -4.83
CA GLN A 235 -10.31 -4.61 -5.78
C GLN A 235 -9.46 -4.99 -6.98
N ILE A 236 -8.36 -5.71 -6.76
CA ILE A 236 -7.50 -6.23 -7.82
C ILE A 236 -7.19 -7.69 -7.51
N ASP A 237 -7.45 -8.55 -8.48
CA ASP A 237 -7.16 -9.98 -8.40
C ASP A 237 -6.24 -10.37 -9.56
N PHE A 238 -4.98 -10.70 -9.26
CA PHE A 238 -4.06 -11.31 -10.23
C PHE A 238 -4.29 -12.83 -10.36
N GLY A 239 -5.28 -13.39 -9.67
CA GLY A 239 -5.59 -14.81 -9.70
C GLY A 239 -4.45 -15.71 -9.21
N SER A 240 -4.67 -17.02 -9.35
CA SER A 240 -3.71 -18.05 -8.96
C SER A 240 -2.73 -18.47 -10.07
N ARG A 241 -2.82 -17.85 -11.26
CA ARG A 241 -2.04 -18.26 -12.45
C ARG A 241 -0.68 -17.57 -12.50
N SER A 242 0.29 -18.17 -13.18
CA SER A 242 1.67 -17.69 -13.34
C SER A 242 1.75 -16.42 -14.20
N LEU A 243 1.21 -15.33 -13.68
CA LEU A 243 1.21 -14.03 -14.29
C LEU A 243 2.50 -13.29 -13.97
N ASN A 244 3.15 -12.76 -15.00
CA ASN A 244 4.14 -11.73 -14.78
C ASN A 244 3.47 -10.35 -14.63
N GLY A 245 3.22 -9.96 -13.38
CA GLY A 245 2.62 -8.67 -13.00
C GLY A 245 3.57 -7.48 -12.97
N ASP A 246 4.73 -7.50 -13.64
CA ASP A 246 5.73 -6.46 -13.47
C ASP A 246 5.27 -5.03 -13.75
N THR A 247 5.93 -4.11 -13.05
CA THR A 247 5.86 -2.64 -13.13
C THR A 247 4.59 -1.92 -12.62
N ASN A 248 3.50 -2.59 -12.19
CA ASN A 248 2.24 -1.97 -11.69
C ASN A 248 2.39 -0.68 -10.86
N TYR A 249 1.64 0.37 -11.20
CA TYR A 249 1.70 1.70 -10.58
C TYR A 249 0.32 2.24 -10.19
N ALA A 250 0.19 2.76 -8.97
CA ALA A 250 -0.97 3.53 -8.54
C ALA A 250 -0.55 4.85 -7.91
N SER A 251 -1.29 5.93 -8.22
CA SER A 251 -1.02 7.25 -7.66
C SER A 251 -2.28 8.05 -7.37
N GLU A 252 -2.27 8.72 -6.21
CA GLU A 252 -3.35 9.62 -5.78
C GLU A 252 -4.72 8.91 -5.73
N CYS A 253 -4.71 7.61 -5.42
CA CYS A 253 -5.90 6.77 -5.37
C CYS A 253 -6.45 6.62 -3.94
N TYR A 254 -7.76 6.42 -3.83
CA TYR A 254 -8.49 6.16 -2.59
C TYR A 254 -9.17 4.81 -2.67
N PHE A 255 -8.63 3.83 -1.94
CA PHE A 255 -9.16 2.47 -1.86
C PHE A 255 -9.84 2.30 -0.51
N THR A 256 -11.14 2.03 -0.52
CA THR A 256 -11.94 1.99 0.72
C THR A 256 -12.89 0.81 0.75
N ASN A 257 -13.20 0.34 1.97
CA ASN A 257 -14.20 -0.69 2.24
C ASN A 257 -14.04 -1.95 1.37
N PHE A 258 -12.87 -2.57 1.39
CA PHE A 258 -12.58 -3.83 0.68
C PHE A 258 -12.24 -4.96 1.65
N ASN A 259 -12.38 -6.23 1.26
CA ASN A 259 -11.80 -7.32 2.06
C ASN A 259 -10.32 -7.50 1.68
N ILE A 260 -10.04 -7.57 0.37
CA ILE A 260 -8.68 -7.63 -0.15
C ILE A 260 -8.49 -6.51 -1.17
N PHE A 261 -7.51 -5.62 -0.97
CA PHE A 261 -7.22 -4.62 -2.00
C PHE A 261 -6.56 -5.31 -3.20
N LEU A 262 -5.47 -6.04 -2.96
CA LEU A 262 -4.76 -6.75 -4.01
C LEU A 262 -4.44 -8.18 -3.57
N GLU A 263 -4.92 -9.15 -4.35
CA GLU A 263 -4.55 -10.55 -4.22
C GLU A 263 -3.62 -10.97 -5.38
N ALA A 264 -2.45 -11.47 -5.03
CA ALA A 264 -1.48 -12.03 -5.98
C ALA A 264 -0.78 -13.24 -5.35
N THR A 265 -1.48 -14.38 -5.28
CA THR A 265 -0.98 -15.59 -4.62
C THR A 265 -0.22 -16.54 -5.55
N ASN A 266 0.13 -16.09 -6.75
CA ASN A 266 0.96 -16.82 -7.68
C ASN A 266 2.46 -16.51 -7.45
N ASN A 267 3.35 -17.24 -8.11
CA ASN A 267 4.79 -17.08 -7.90
C ASN A 267 5.39 -15.79 -8.53
N GLN A 268 4.68 -15.08 -9.40
CA GLN A 268 5.18 -13.95 -10.19
C GLN A 268 4.36 -12.67 -10.01
N GLY A 269 3.63 -12.57 -8.90
CA GLY A 269 2.83 -11.43 -8.50
C GLY A 269 3.68 -10.23 -8.07
N ILE A 270 4.40 -9.60 -9.00
CA ILE A 270 5.22 -8.43 -8.74
C ILE A 270 4.32 -7.19 -8.75
N ILE A 271 4.41 -6.37 -7.72
CA ILE A 271 3.58 -5.17 -7.54
C ILE A 271 4.55 -4.07 -7.18
N ASN A 272 4.54 -2.91 -7.84
CA ASN A 272 5.78 -2.13 -7.92
C ASN A 272 5.71 -0.85 -7.11
N ASN A 273 4.68 -0.02 -7.30
CA ASN A 273 4.67 1.27 -6.64
C ASN A 273 3.25 1.85 -6.40
N PHE A 274 2.97 2.19 -5.14
CA PHE A 274 1.81 2.96 -4.69
C PHE A 274 2.32 4.29 -4.14
N SER A 275 1.95 5.42 -4.75
CA SER A 275 2.39 6.75 -4.31
C SER A 275 1.20 7.63 -3.94
N LYS A 276 1.21 8.21 -2.74
CA LYS A 276 0.14 9.10 -2.24
C LYS A 276 -1.26 8.46 -2.29
N CYS A 277 -1.33 7.15 -2.08
CA CYS A 277 -2.58 6.39 -2.04
C CYS A 277 -3.13 6.30 -0.61
N SER A 278 -4.45 6.15 -0.49
CA SER A 278 -5.13 5.89 0.78
C SER A 278 -5.79 4.51 0.77
N PHE A 279 -5.63 3.74 1.85
CA PHE A 279 -6.23 2.42 2.06
C PHE A 279 -7.01 2.44 3.36
N ILE A 280 -8.35 2.36 3.31
CA ILE A 280 -9.20 2.65 4.47
C ILE A 280 -10.30 1.59 4.69
N GLY A 281 -10.39 1.06 5.90
CA GLY A 281 -11.56 0.32 6.39
C GLY A 281 -11.25 -0.98 7.13
N THR A 282 -12.29 -1.79 7.36
CA THR A 282 -12.14 -3.17 7.86
C THR A 282 -11.87 -4.09 6.67
N VAL A 283 -10.69 -4.70 6.67
CA VAL A 283 -10.12 -5.48 5.57
C VAL A 283 -9.65 -6.83 6.10
N ASP A 284 -9.56 -7.83 5.24
CA ASP A 284 -8.75 -9.02 5.50
C ASP A 284 -7.28 -8.68 5.27
N SER A 285 -6.96 -8.07 4.12
CA SER A 285 -5.60 -7.68 3.75
C SER A 285 -5.55 -6.52 2.75
N VAL A 286 -4.60 -5.60 2.90
CA VAL A 286 -4.28 -4.63 1.84
C VAL A 286 -3.54 -5.36 0.72
N LEU A 287 -2.43 -6.02 1.06
CA LEU A 287 -1.70 -6.90 0.17
C LEU A 287 -1.76 -8.33 0.69
N LYS A 288 -2.32 -9.23 -0.12
CA LYS A 288 -2.24 -10.68 0.08
C LYS A 288 -1.45 -11.28 -1.06
N VAL A 289 -0.19 -11.61 -0.80
CA VAL A 289 0.78 -11.92 -1.85
C VAL A 289 1.55 -13.20 -1.54
N ALA A 290 1.89 -13.93 -2.60
CA ALA A 290 2.86 -15.02 -2.61
C ALA A 290 3.87 -14.78 -3.73
N GLY A 291 4.95 -15.57 -3.80
CA GLY A 291 5.90 -15.43 -4.91
C GLY A 291 6.94 -14.32 -4.76
N PHE A 292 7.52 -13.93 -5.90
CA PHE A 292 8.44 -12.80 -6.03
C PHE A 292 7.64 -11.50 -6.01
N GLY A 293 7.98 -10.58 -5.12
CA GLY A 293 7.32 -9.27 -5.04
C GLY A 293 8.30 -8.16 -4.69
N HIS A 294 8.34 -7.10 -5.51
CA HIS A 294 9.11 -5.87 -5.25
C HIS A 294 8.16 -4.68 -5.15
N THR A 295 7.59 -4.43 -3.98
CA THR A 295 6.56 -3.41 -3.78
C THR A 295 7.05 -2.23 -2.99
N HIS A 296 6.76 -1.03 -3.47
CA HIS A 296 7.03 0.22 -2.79
C HIS A 296 5.72 0.97 -2.50
N PHE A 297 5.52 1.40 -1.27
CA PHE A 297 4.53 2.39 -0.88
C PHE A 297 5.27 3.67 -0.53
N ASP A 298 4.93 4.77 -1.17
CA ASP A 298 5.54 6.08 -0.97
C ASP A 298 4.47 7.07 -0.50
N THR A 299 4.64 7.62 0.69
CA THR A 299 3.80 8.69 1.25
C THR A 299 2.30 8.31 1.24
N CYS A 300 2.01 7.04 1.53
CA CYS A 300 0.65 6.52 1.58
C CYS A 300 0.01 6.69 2.97
N ASN A 301 -1.33 6.65 3.01
CA ASN A 301 -2.11 6.64 4.25
C ASN A 301 -2.84 5.29 4.37
N VAL A 302 -2.55 4.52 5.41
CA VAL A 302 -3.09 3.17 5.62
C VAL A 302 -3.85 3.16 6.96
N VAL A 303 -5.18 3.19 6.90
CA VAL A 303 -6.06 3.28 8.08
C VAL A 303 -6.98 2.06 8.09
N MET A 304 -6.65 1.03 8.84
CA MET A 304 -7.32 -0.27 8.67
C MET A 304 -7.45 -1.12 9.93
N SER A 305 -8.40 -2.05 9.89
CA SER A 305 -8.53 -3.19 10.81
C SER A 305 -8.36 -4.42 9.94
N GLY A 306 -7.36 -5.26 10.21
CA GLY A 306 -6.91 -6.30 9.29
C GLY A 306 -5.41 -6.24 9.01
N LYS A 307 -4.95 -6.88 7.94
CA LYS A 307 -3.52 -6.97 7.62
C LYS A 307 -3.10 -5.96 6.57
N PHE A 308 -1.95 -5.30 6.74
CA PHE A 308 -1.33 -4.52 5.67
C PHE A 308 -0.69 -5.48 4.66
N LEU A 309 0.26 -6.28 5.15
CA LEU A 309 0.99 -7.24 4.34
C LEU A 309 0.78 -8.66 4.88
N ASP A 310 0.10 -9.50 4.09
CA ASP A 310 -0.10 -10.93 4.35
C ASP A 310 0.72 -11.76 3.34
N LEU A 311 1.83 -12.32 3.83
CA LEU A 311 2.71 -13.23 3.09
C LEU A 311 2.35 -14.68 3.45
N SER A 312 1.23 -15.16 2.91
CA SER A 312 0.61 -16.45 3.29
C SER A 312 0.68 -17.55 2.23
N GLY A 313 1.53 -17.46 1.21
CA GLY A 313 1.73 -18.51 0.19
C GLY A 313 3.20 -18.82 -0.08
N ASN A 314 3.49 -19.89 -0.83
CA ASN A 314 4.87 -20.30 -1.15
C ASN A 314 5.66 -19.10 -1.69
N GLY A 315 6.61 -18.60 -0.90
CA GLY A 315 7.36 -17.41 -1.22
C GLY A 315 8.31 -17.67 -2.38
N GLY A 316 8.39 -16.71 -3.30
CA GLY A 316 9.52 -16.63 -4.22
C GLY A 316 10.76 -16.18 -3.44
N PRO A 317 11.97 -16.60 -3.86
CA PRO A 317 13.20 -16.05 -3.28
C PRO A 317 13.25 -14.52 -3.47
N GLN A 318 13.83 -13.79 -2.51
CA GLN A 318 14.27 -12.38 -2.67
C GLN A 318 13.18 -11.30 -2.87
N SER A 319 11.99 -11.44 -2.28
CA SER A 319 10.99 -10.35 -2.30
C SER A 319 11.43 -9.13 -1.47
N LEU A 320 11.08 -7.91 -1.91
CA LEU A 320 11.29 -6.66 -1.19
C LEU A 320 9.99 -5.86 -1.10
N TYR A 321 9.53 -5.57 0.11
CA TYR A 321 8.39 -4.70 0.35
C TYR A 321 8.87 -3.47 1.12
N VAL A 322 8.67 -2.28 0.58
CA VAL A 322 9.09 -1.00 1.16
C VAL A 322 7.86 -0.15 1.44
N ALA A 323 7.75 0.39 2.64
CA ALA A 323 6.81 1.45 2.97
C ALA A 323 7.58 2.68 3.44
N ASP A 324 7.75 3.64 2.55
CA ASP A 324 8.50 4.88 2.75
C ASP A 324 7.56 6.04 3.05
N ASN A 325 7.81 6.72 4.17
CA ASN A 325 7.05 7.86 4.66
C ASN A 325 5.52 7.60 4.75
N CYS A 326 5.13 6.36 5.01
CA CYS A 326 3.73 5.97 5.09
C CYS A 326 3.16 6.16 6.50
N LYS A 327 1.94 6.68 6.58
CA LYS A 327 1.18 6.78 7.83
C LYS A 327 0.33 5.52 8.01
N PHE A 328 0.44 4.87 9.16
CA PHE A 328 -0.42 3.75 9.55
C PHE A 328 -1.29 4.13 10.74
N GLU A 329 -2.56 3.74 10.71
CA GLU A 329 -3.50 3.93 11.83
C GLU A 329 -4.41 2.73 12.03
N HIS A 330 -4.85 2.54 13.28
CA HIS A 330 -5.89 1.58 13.62
C HIS A 330 -7.27 2.07 13.13
N TRP A 331 -8.08 1.14 12.62
CA TRP A 331 -9.51 1.35 12.34
C TRP A 331 -10.37 0.51 13.30
N PRO A 332 -11.54 0.99 13.75
CA PRO A 332 -12.14 2.30 13.50
C PRO A 332 -11.37 3.45 14.16
N GLN A 333 -11.36 4.62 13.52
CA GLN A 333 -10.89 5.85 14.18
C GLN A 333 -11.82 6.19 15.35
N GLY A 334 -11.27 6.62 16.50
CA GLY A 334 -12.06 7.06 17.66
C GLY A 334 -12.12 6.10 18.86
N GLY A 335 -11.17 5.16 18.99
CA GLY A 335 -10.98 4.39 20.24
C GLY A 335 -11.63 3.00 20.26
N ALA A 336 -12.25 2.57 19.16
CA ALA A 336 -12.62 1.18 19.00
C ALA A 336 -11.37 0.29 18.81
N ILE A 337 -11.48 -0.95 19.26
CA ILE A 337 -10.40 -1.95 19.17
C ILE A 337 -10.19 -2.33 17.70
N GLY A 338 -9.01 -2.03 17.16
CA GLY A 338 -8.63 -2.39 15.78
C GLY A 338 -7.79 -3.66 15.72
N THR A 339 -8.09 -4.54 14.77
CA THR A 339 -7.34 -5.79 14.53
C THR A 339 -6.14 -5.62 13.60
N THR A 340 -5.55 -4.43 13.58
CA THR A 340 -4.49 -4.05 12.63
C THR A 340 -3.24 -4.92 12.82
N GLN A 341 -2.74 -5.47 11.72
CA GLN A 341 -1.47 -6.15 11.61
C GLN A 341 -0.65 -5.51 10.49
N LEU A 342 0.59 -5.10 10.79
CA LEU A 342 1.49 -4.50 9.80
C LEU A 342 2.07 -5.57 8.89
N VAL A 343 2.54 -6.69 9.46
CA VAL A 343 3.17 -7.76 8.70
C VAL A 343 2.78 -9.10 9.29
N VAL A 344 2.30 -9.98 8.42
CA VAL A 344 2.03 -11.37 8.74
C VAL A 344 2.78 -12.25 7.76
N MET A 345 3.86 -12.90 8.21
CA MET A 345 4.58 -13.92 7.45
C MET A 345 4.19 -15.29 7.98
N ASN A 346 3.29 -15.99 7.29
CA ASN A 346 2.69 -17.24 7.80
C ASN A 346 3.36 -18.51 7.27
N VAL A 347 4.21 -18.40 6.26
CA VAL A 347 4.90 -19.53 5.62
C VAL A 347 6.37 -19.19 5.39
N ALA A 348 7.18 -20.22 5.08
CA ALA A 348 8.57 -20.03 4.68
C ALA A 348 8.62 -19.19 3.40
N THR A 349 9.03 -17.94 3.53
CA THR A 349 9.13 -16.97 2.44
C THR A 349 10.53 -16.36 2.47
N THR A 350 11.10 -15.89 1.36
CA THR A 350 12.33 -15.10 1.45
C THR A 350 11.98 -13.68 1.09
N ALA A 351 11.73 -12.85 2.11
CA ALA A 351 11.22 -11.51 1.93
C ALA A 351 11.91 -10.53 2.88
N LYS A 352 12.32 -9.38 2.35
CA LYS A 352 12.72 -8.20 3.12
C LYS A 352 11.55 -7.23 3.14
N VAL A 353 11.07 -6.90 4.32
CA VAL A 353 10.05 -5.86 4.54
C VAL A 353 10.75 -4.69 5.21
N LEU A 354 10.60 -3.49 4.67
CA LEU A 354 11.32 -2.30 5.09
C LEU A 354 10.35 -1.12 5.22
N PHE A 355 10.13 -0.67 6.45
CA PHE A 355 9.42 0.57 6.74
C PHE A 355 10.44 1.69 6.94
N LYS A 356 10.34 2.79 6.21
CA LYS A 356 11.21 3.96 6.33
C LYS A 356 10.38 5.17 6.74
N GLY A 357 10.71 5.79 7.87
CA GLY A 357 9.90 6.86 8.45
C GLY A 357 8.50 6.39 8.83
N GLY A 358 7.55 7.31 8.88
CA GLY A 358 6.15 6.99 9.17
C GLY A 358 5.88 6.67 10.64
N GLY A 359 4.86 5.85 10.88
CA GLY A 359 4.49 5.40 12.20
C GLY A 359 3.14 4.70 12.24
N LEU A 360 2.89 3.96 13.31
CA LEU A 360 1.58 3.43 13.64
C LEU A 360 1.03 4.25 14.80
N ALA A 361 0.01 5.06 14.54
CA ALA A 361 -0.58 5.99 15.51
C ALA A 361 -2.10 5.93 15.49
N GLY A 362 -2.75 6.43 16.55
CA GLY A 362 -4.20 6.54 16.64
C GLY A 362 -4.91 5.21 16.94
N GLY A 363 -5.92 5.25 17.82
CA GLY A 363 -6.66 4.07 18.26
C GLY A 363 -5.90 3.18 19.24
N THR A 364 -6.58 2.15 19.73
CA THR A 364 -5.98 1.14 20.62
C THR A 364 -5.92 -0.19 19.86
N PRO A 365 -4.73 -0.80 19.69
CA PRO A 365 -4.64 -2.12 19.08
C PRO A 365 -5.41 -3.15 19.92
N ASP A 366 -6.03 -4.12 19.24
CA ASP A 366 -6.60 -5.28 19.92
C ASP A 366 -5.51 -6.01 20.73
N PRO A 367 -5.68 -6.15 22.06
CA PRO A 367 -4.68 -6.80 22.90
C PRO A 367 -4.46 -8.28 22.54
N SER A 368 -5.41 -8.93 21.86
CA SER A 368 -5.30 -10.30 21.37
C SER A 368 -4.51 -10.43 20.06
N VAL A 369 -4.30 -9.32 19.34
CA VAL A 369 -3.66 -9.31 18.02
C VAL A 369 -2.20 -8.90 18.11
N TYR A 370 -1.36 -9.60 17.35
CA TYR A 370 0.04 -9.24 17.16
C TYR A 370 0.17 -8.45 15.87
N GLN A 371 0.70 -7.24 15.96
CA GLN A 371 0.86 -6.37 14.80
C GLN A 371 1.97 -6.88 13.87
N ILE A 372 2.96 -7.60 14.41
CA ILE A 372 4.03 -8.22 13.65
C ILE A 372 4.04 -9.72 13.96
N VAL A 373 3.87 -10.54 12.94
CA VAL A 373 3.94 -12.01 13.03
C VAL A 373 5.00 -12.50 12.06
N ASN A 374 6.03 -13.15 12.61
CA ASN A 374 7.15 -13.69 11.84
C ASN A 374 7.27 -15.21 12.05
N ARG A 375 6.81 -16.00 11.06
CA ARG A 375 6.98 -17.47 10.99
C ARG A 375 8.08 -17.90 10.01
N ASN A 376 8.95 -16.98 9.63
CA ASN A 376 9.76 -17.16 8.45
C ASN A 376 11.14 -17.80 8.72
N SER A 377 11.61 -18.64 7.80
CA SER A 377 12.96 -19.18 7.79
C SER A 377 14.01 -18.24 7.17
N ASN A 378 13.64 -17.29 6.29
CA ASN A 378 14.62 -16.42 5.58
C ASN A 378 14.10 -15.00 5.28
N GLY A 379 13.43 -14.33 6.23
CA GLY A 379 12.90 -12.97 5.99
C GLY A 379 13.30 -11.93 7.02
N THR A 380 13.53 -10.70 6.58
CA THR A 380 13.81 -9.58 7.47
C THR A 380 12.64 -8.62 7.51
N ILE A 381 12.37 -8.05 8.68
CA ILE A 381 11.44 -6.95 8.86
C ILE A 381 12.23 -5.81 9.50
N GLU A 382 12.37 -4.70 8.80
CA GLU A 382 13.18 -3.56 9.22
C GLU A 382 12.29 -2.32 9.31
N PHE A 383 12.39 -1.59 10.40
CA PHE A 383 11.77 -0.30 10.64
C PHE A 383 12.90 0.71 10.83
N GLU A 384 13.06 1.66 9.92
CA GLU A 384 14.10 2.69 9.94
C GLU A 384 13.47 4.07 10.15
N GLY A 385 13.72 4.72 11.29
CA GLY A 385 13.08 5.99 11.64
C GLY A 385 11.63 5.83 12.11
N GLY A 386 10.91 6.95 12.17
CA GLY A 386 9.47 6.98 12.47
C GLY A 386 9.08 6.84 13.95
N ASN A 387 7.77 6.89 14.20
CA ASN A 387 7.13 6.74 15.51
C ASN A 387 6.28 5.46 15.54
N TRP A 388 6.85 4.36 16.03
CA TRP A 388 6.18 3.07 16.10
C TRP A 388 5.63 2.88 17.51
N ALA A 389 4.30 2.80 17.65
CA ALA A 389 3.64 2.74 18.95
C ALA A 389 4.28 1.70 19.87
N ALA A 390 4.57 2.10 21.11
CA ALA A 390 5.15 1.23 22.13
C ALA A 390 4.29 0.00 22.43
N THR A 391 2.99 0.07 22.13
CA THR A 391 1.98 -1.00 22.28
C THR A 391 2.00 -2.06 21.18
N ILE A 392 2.79 -1.89 20.12
CA ILE A 392 2.95 -2.90 19.08
C ILE A 392 3.43 -4.21 19.71
N LYS A 393 2.70 -5.30 19.41
CA LYS A 393 3.01 -6.65 19.83
C LYS A 393 3.63 -7.44 18.68
N MET A 394 4.65 -8.23 19.03
CA MET A 394 5.41 -9.03 18.08
C MET A 394 5.35 -10.49 18.48
N ARG A 395 5.14 -11.37 17.51
CA ARG A 395 5.23 -12.81 17.72
C ARG A 395 6.21 -13.42 16.74
N HIS A 396 7.26 -14.01 17.27
CA HIS A 396 8.25 -14.76 16.52
C HIS A 396 8.02 -16.24 16.77
N TYR A 397 7.72 -16.99 15.72
CA TYR A 397 7.54 -18.43 15.84
C TYR A 397 8.88 -19.14 15.66
N LYS A 398 8.95 -20.34 16.23
CA LYS A 398 10.03 -21.27 15.96
C LYS A 398 10.14 -21.54 14.45
N GLN A 399 11.34 -21.40 13.88
CA GLN A 399 11.57 -21.74 12.46
C GLN A 399 11.28 -23.22 12.21
N VAL A 400 10.89 -23.61 11.00
CA VAL A 400 10.73 -25.03 10.63
C VAL A 400 12.10 -25.59 10.23
N PRO A 401 12.50 -26.81 10.65
CA PRO A 401 13.81 -27.36 10.28
C PRO A 401 13.86 -27.64 8.78
N THR A 402 14.91 -27.19 8.10
CA THR A 402 15.22 -27.65 6.75
C THR A 402 16.44 -28.55 6.77
N SER A 403 16.22 -29.86 6.71
CA SER A 403 17.22 -30.87 6.38
C SER A 403 17.70 -30.82 4.92
N VAL A 404 17.52 -29.71 4.19
CA VAL A 404 17.63 -29.65 2.72
C VAL A 404 18.71 -28.69 2.21
N PHE A 405 19.29 -27.81 3.03
CA PHE A 405 20.28 -26.83 2.55
C PHE A 405 21.47 -26.73 3.50
N GLY A 406 22.66 -27.02 2.99
CA GLY A 406 23.90 -27.02 3.77
C GLY A 406 24.25 -25.63 4.32
N ALA A 407 24.65 -25.58 5.60
CA ALA A 407 25.50 -24.58 6.26
C ALA A 407 25.26 -23.08 6.03
N GLN A 408 24.14 -22.62 5.49
CA GLN A 408 23.82 -21.19 5.42
C GLN A 408 23.05 -20.75 6.66
N VAL A 409 23.57 -19.72 7.32
CA VAL A 409 23.00 -19.16 8.55
C VAL A 409 21.74 -18.37 8.20
N PHE A 410 20.60 -18.76 8.78
CA PHE A 410 19.28 -18.20 8.47
C PHE A 410 19.12 -16.76 8.99
N ALA A 411 18.99 -15.79 8.07
CA ALA A 411 18.94 -14.35 8.35
C ALA A 411 17.52 -13.83 8.63
N THR A 412 16.79 -14.43 9.57
CA THR A 412 15.47 -13.91 9.99
C THR A 412 15.58 -13.03 11.23
N TYR A 413 15.15 -11.77 11.10
CA TYR A 413 15.04 -10.86 12.24
C TYR A 413 13.98 -9.78 12.02
N THR A 414 13.54 -9.18 13.12
CA THR A 414 12.81 -7.92 13.16
C THR A 414 13.74 -6.84 13.74
N LYS A 415 13.90 -5.70 13.08
CA LYS A 415 14.83 -4.65 13.49
C LYS A 415 14.16 -3.30 13.51
N PHE A 416 14.32 -2.56 14.59
CA PHE A 416 13.97 -1.15 14.74
C PHE A 416 15.27 -0.36 14.79
N LYS A 417 15.43 0.59 13.88
CA LYS A 417 16.67 1.34 13.70
C LYS A 417 16.36 2.84 13.63
N ASN A 418 17.07 3.67 14.39
CA ASN A 418 16.90 5.13 14.38
C ASN A 418 15.46 5.60 14.67
N CYS A 419 14.63 4.78 15.33
CA CYS A 419 13.23 5.14 15.61
C CYS A 419 13.16 6.21 16.70
N THR A 420 12.19 7.13 16.61
CA THR A 420 11.90 8.07 17.70
C THR A 420 11.18 7.37 18.84
N ILE A 421 10.20 6.51 18.50
CA ILE A 421 9.52 5.60 19.42
C ILE A 421 9.53 4.22 18.77
N SER A 422 9.78 3.18 19.57
CA SER A 422 9.78 1.80 19.10
C SER A 422 8.90 0.87 19.96
N PRO A 423 8.51 -0.33 19.48
CA PRO A 423 7.69 -1.28 20.24
C PRO A 423 8.42 -1.82 21.46
N SER A 424 7.80 -1.82 22.66
CA SER A 424 8.43 -2.33 23.89
C SER A 424 8.99 -3.74 23.73
N PRO A 425 10.20 -4.08 24.22
CA PRO A 425 10.73 -5.43 24.08
C PRO A 425 9.91 -6.45 24.88
N ALA A 426 9.22 -6.00 25.93
CA ALA A 426 8.27 -6.82 26.69
C ALA A 426 7.05 -7.28 25.88
N ASN A 427 6.77 -6.66 24.72
CA ASN A 427 5.69 -7.05 23.84
C ASN A 427 6.10 -8.10 22.80
N LEU A 428 7.35 -8.59 22.86
CA LEU A 428 7.83 -9.69 22.04
C LEU A 428 7.51 -11.03 22.70
N VAL A 429 6.85 -11.91 21.94
CA VAL A 429 6.61 -13.29 22.33
C VAL A 429 7.32 -14.23 21.38
N PHE A 430 8.16 -15.10 21.94
CA PHE A 430 8.70 -16.26 21.24
C PHE A 430 7.74 -17.44 21.42
N ASP A 431 7.11 -17.87 20.32
CA ASP A 431 6.13 -18.93 20.34
C ASP A 431 6.77 -20.26 19.96
N ALA A 432 6.85 -21.17 20.93
CA ALA A 432 7.47 -22.49 20.79
C ALA A 432 6.61 -23.50 20.00
N THR A 433 5.38 -23.15 19.64
CA THR A 433 4.55 -24.00 18.78
C THR A 433 5.14 -24.05 17.37
N GLY A 434 5.89 -25.11 17.03
CA GLY A 434 6.52 -25.21 15.70
C GLY A 434 7.52 -26.35 15.41
N GLY A 435 7.93 -27.16 16.40
CA GLY A 435 8.83 -28.31 16.18
C GLY A 435 9.87 -28.47 17.30
N THR A 436 10.78 -29.45 17.19
CA THR A 436 11.95 -29.64 18.08
C THR A 436 13.23 -29.17 17.36
N ASN A 437 14.21 -28.57 18.07
CA ASN A 437 15.53 -28.13 17.54
C ASN A 437 15.58 -27.00 16.46
N GLN A 438 15.15 -25.76 16.76
CA GLN A 438 15.36 -24.59 15.87
C GLN A 438 15.55 -23.27 16.64
N SER A 439 16.23 -22.33 15.97
CA SER A 439 16.42 -20.94 16.37
C SER A 439 15.17 -20.08 16.10
N TYR A 440 14.99 -19.03 16.89
CA TYR A 440 13.94 -18.03 16.67
C TYR A 440 14.49 -16.83 15.88
N PRO A 441 13.63 -16.12 15.12
CA PRO A 441 13.99 -14.83 14.55
C PRO A 441 14.46 -13.85 15.64
N GLY A 442 15.58 -13.15 15.43
CA GLY A 442 16.05 -12.13 16.37
C GLY A 442 15.16 -10.88 16.36
N ALA A 443 15.12 -10.13 17.47
CA ALA A 443 14.53 -8.80 17.53
C ALA A 443 15.59 -7.78 17.95
N VAL A 444 15.83 -6.76 17.13
CA VAL A 444 16.92 -5.80 17.32
C VAL A 444 16.35 -4.38 17.43
N TRP A 445 16.83 -3.62 18.40
CA TRP A 445 16.66 -2.19 18.54
C TRP A 445 18.05 -1.57 18.42
N GLN A 446 18.22 -0.68 17.45
CA GLN A 446 19.50 -0.06 17.15
C GLN A 446 19.30 1.46 17.02
N ASP A 447 20.01 2.22 17.84
CA ASP A 447 20.09 3.68 17.79
C ASP A 447 18.69 4.34 17.87
N CYS A 448 17.74 3.71 18.55
CA CYS A 448 16.42 4.27 18.84
C CYS A 448 16.52 5.36 19.91
N GLN A 449 15.75 6.44 19.79
CA GLN A 449 15.81 7.56 20.75
C GLN A 449 15.14 7.20 22.09
N ASP A 450 14.15 6.31 22.07
CA ASP A 450 13.36 5.96 23.26
C ASP A 450 13.98 4.86 24.12
N ARG A 451 15.10 4.24 23.71
CA ARG A 451 15.75 3.13 24.43
C ARG A 451 17.16 2.81 23.94
N PRO A 452 17.97 2.10 24.73
CA PRO A 452 19.30 1.66 24.32
C PRO A 452 19.27 0.61 23.20
N ASN A 453 20.46 0.32 22.65
CA ASN A 453 20.64 -0.75 21.67
C ASN A 453 20.46 -2.10 22.38
N ILE A 454 19.52 -2.90 21.88
CA ILE A 454 19.11 -4.16 22.46
C ILE A 454 18.93 -5.17 21.33
N CYS A 455 19.40 -6.39 21.50
CA CYS A 455 19.11 -7.52 20.65
C CYS A 455 18.62 -8.67 21.52
N ILE A 456 17.41 -9.11 21.21
CA ILE A 456 16.74 -10.22 21.85
C ILE A 456 16.75 -11.40 20.88
N THR A 457 17.48 -12.45 21.22
CA THR A 457 17.54 -13.71 20.45
C THR A 457 16.81 -14.79 21.22
N GLY A 458 15.79 -15.41 20.63
CA GLY A 458 15.19 -16.58 21.24
C GLY A 458 16.19 -17.73 21.17
N VAL A 459 16.89 -18.02 22.25
CA VAL A 459 17.75 -19.19 22.36
C VAL A 459 17.08 -20.15 23.34
N ALA A 460 16.59 -21.27 22.83
CA ALA A 460 16.20 -22.37 23.71
C ALA A 460 17.48 -22.88 24.41
N ASN A 461 17.39 -23.18 25.71
CA ASN A 461 18.48 -23.68 26.55
C ASN A 461 19.43 -24.63 25.78
N GLY A 462 20.69 -24.20 25.60
CA GLY A 462 21.76 -25.03 25.02
C GLY A 462 21.96 -24.96 23.50
N GLN A 463 21.29 -24.08 22.77
CA GLN A 463 21.58 -23.85 21.33
C GLN A 463 22.54 -22.67 21.12
N GLY A 464 23.42 -22.77 20.12
CA GLY A 464 24.38 -21.72 19.78
C GLY A 464 23.72 -20.51 19.11
N PHE A 465 24.37 -19.35 19.26
CA PHE A 465 24.01 -18.06 18.69
C PHE A 465 23.60 -18.16 17.21
N ASN A 466 22.53 -17.46 16.79
CA ASN A 466 22.22 -17.32 15.37
C ASN A 466 23.23 -16.40 14.69
N ALA A 467 24.28 -16.98 14.09
CA ALA A 467 25.37 -16.23 13.45
C ALA A 467 24.95 -15.34 12.25
N ALA A 468 23.66 -15.32 11.86
CA ALA A 468 23.14 -14.42 10.84
C ALA A 468 22.69 -13.05 11.39
N VAL A 469 22.60 -12.90 12.70
CA VAL A 469 22.48 -11.58 13.32
C VAL A 469 23.83 -10.89 13.12
N PRO A 470 23.88 -9.69 12.50
CA PRO A 470 25.13 -8.96 12.32
C PRO A 470 25.89 -8.87 13.64
N ALA A 471 27.21 -9.11 13.64
CA ALA A 471 28.01 -9.14 14.87
C ALA A 471 27.86 -7.84 15.69
N GLU A 472 27.71 -6.69 15.01
CA GLU A 472 27.43 -5.42 15.68
C GLU A 472 26.06 -5.34 16.38
N ALA A 473 25.08 -6.14 15.96
CA ALA A 473 23.74 -6.15 16.53
C ALA A 473 23.64 -7.02 17.79
N VAL A 474 24.55 -7.97 18.01
CA VAL A 474 24.60 -8.84 19.21
C VAL A 474 25.04 -8.10 20.46
N LEU A 475 25.71 -6.97 20.23
CA LEU A 475 26.27 -6.15 21.26
C LEU A 475 25.22 -5.15 21.73
N ASN A 476 24.63 -5.43 22.89
CA ASN A 476 23.71 -4.51 23.52
C ASN A 476 24.53 -3.37 24.12
N ARG A 477 24.23 -2.14 23.71
CA ARG A 477 24.90 -0.93 24.19
C ARG A 477 23.86 0.02 24.73
N ALA A 478 23.96 0.36 26.00
CA ALA A 478 23.18 1.43 26.59
C ALA A 478 24.06 2.62 26.94
N THR A 479 23.72 3.79 26.40
CA THR A 479 24.33 5.06 26.81
C THR A 479 23.26 5.93 27.45
N PHE A 480 23.34 6.09 28.77
CA PHE A 480 22.45 6.99 29.50
C PHE A 480 23.11 8.35 29.61
N THR A 481 22.40 9.40 29.21
CA THR A 481 22.81 10.79 29.40
C THR A 481 21.82 11.47 30.35
N GLY A 482 22.31 12.39 31.18
CA GLY A 482 21.43 13.16 32.06
C GLY A 482 20.36 13.88 31.24
N ALA A 483 19.11 13.79 31.69
CA ALA A 483 17.95 14.24 30.93
C ALA A 483 18.02 15.75 30.69
N SER A 484 18.33 16.16 29.44
CA SER A 484 18.46 17.54 28.90
C SER A 484 19.81 18.24 29.07
N VAL A 485 20.05 19.22 28.19
CA VAL A 485 21.12 20.23 28.30
C VAL A 485 20.91 20.99 29.61
N GLY A 486 21.49 20.49 30.70
CA GLY A 486 21.33 21.03 32.06
C GLY A 486 20.71 20.10 33.10
N GLY A 487 20.23 18.89 32.74
CA GLY A 487 19.73 17.92 33.72
C GLY A 487 20.83 17.06 34.32
N ALA A 488 21.03 17.18 35.63
CA ALA A 488 22.03 16.41 36.35
C ALA A 488 21.68 14.91 36.36
N LEU A 489 22.69 14.06 36.16
CA LEU A 489 22.60 12.62 36.38
C LEU A 489 22.48 12.26 37.86
N LEU A 490 22.99 13.11 38.73
CA LEU A 490 22.90 12.98 40.18
C LEU A 490 22.33 14.29 40.71
N ASN A 491 21.15 14.25 41.33
CA ASN A 491 20.54 15.38 42.01
C ASN A 491 20.32 14.99 43.47
N GLY A 492 21.17 15.50 44.36
CA GLY A 492 21.05 15.17 45.78
C GLY A 492 21.77 13.87 46.18
N THR A 493 21.48 13.41 47.39
CA THR A 493 21.99 12.18 47.99
C THR A 493 21.22 10.93 47.56
N THR A 494 20.12 11.11 46.82
CA THR A 494 19.26 10.03 46.35
C THR A 494 20.01 9.19 45.32
N PRO A 495 20.11 7.86 45.50
CA PRO A 495 20.68 6.98 44.50
C PRO A 495 19.94 7.10 43.17
N VAL A 496 20.66 7.29 42.08
CA VAL A 496 20.10 7.26 40.72
C VAL A 496 20.42 5.92 40.10
N THR A 497 19.43 5.30 39.47
CA THR A 497 19.55 3.98 38.86
C THR A 497 19.43 4.06 37.35
N PHE A 498 20.43 3.51 36.66
CA PHE A 498 20.44 3.35 35.21
C PHE A 498 20.17 1.89 34.90
N SER A 499 19.04 1.63 34.24
CA SER A 499 18.53 0.28 34.02
C SER A 499 18.69 -0.12 32.57
N MET A 500 19.37 -1.23 32.34
CA MET A 500 19.43 -1.94 31.07
C MET A 500 18.76 -3.31 31.24
N PRO A 501 17.42 -3.38 31.18
CA PRO A 501 16.70 -4.63 31.32
C PRO A 501 17.03 -5.58 30.15
N HIS A 502 17.18 -6.86 30.45
CA HIS A 502 17.39 -7.93 29.47
C HIS A 502 16.12 -8.74 29.22
N TYR A 503 15.02 -8.42 29.91
CA TYR A 503 13.69 -9.03 29.67
C TYR A 503 13.70 -10.56 29.80
N GLY A 504 14.44 -11.08 30.76
CA GLY A 504 14.57 -12.52 31.02
C GLY A 504 15.57 -13.24 30.12
N GLN A 505 16.27 -12.52 29.23
CA GLN A 505 17.30 -13.11 28.38
C GLN A 505 18.65 -13.20 29.10
N PRO A 506 19.27 -14.39 29.16
CA PRO A 506 20.66 -14.51 29.57
C PRO A 506 21.58 -13.72 28.63
N ALA A 507 22.44 -12.87 29.20
CA ALA A 507 23.49 -12.17 28.46
C ALA A 507 24.80 -12.19 29.23
N PHE A 508 25.92 -12.28 28.52
CA PHE A 508 27.25 -12.07 29.09
C PHE A 508 27.51 -10.58 29.27
N LEU A 509 27.81 -10.17 30.49
CA LEU A 509 28.24 -8.82 30.78
C LEU A 509 29.71 -8.64 30.36
N ARG A 510 29.95 -7.85 29.31
CA ARG A 510 31.29 -7.62 28.76
C ARG A 510 32.01 -6.47 29.48
N ALA A 511 31.32 -5.34 29.65
CA ALA A 511 31.87 -4.18 30.32
C ALA A 511 30.77 -3.28 30.86
N VAL A 512 31.06 -2.63 31.99
CA VAL A 512 30.29 -1.48 32.47
C VAL A 512 31.28 -0.34 32.69
N ARG A 513 31.05 0.79 32.02
CA ARG A 513 31.89 1.99 32.10
C ARG A 513 31.04 3.19 32.48
N VAL A 514 31.47 3.94 33.48
CA VAL A 514 30.77 5.14 33.92
C VAL A 514 31.67 6.34 33.68
N LEU A 515 31.25 7.27 32.83
CA LEU A 515 31.93 8.53 32.58
C LEU A 515 31.23 9.64 33.36
N ILE A 516 31.92 10.30 34.28
CA ILE A 516 31.35 11.39 35.07
C ILE A 516 32.02 12.69 34.70
N HIS A 517 31.24 13.73 34.45
CA HIS A 517 31.71 15.09 34.22
C HIS A 517 30.91 16.06 35.08
N SER A 518 31.52 16.57 36.14
CA SER A 518 30.86 17.49 37.06
C SER A 518 31.42 18.90 36.92
N GLN A 519 30.56 19.91 36.95
CA GLN A 519 30.97 21.31 37.02
C GLN A 519 31.37 21.73 38.45
N ALA A 520 31.09 20.87 39.44
CA ALA A 520 31.39 21.09 40.85
C ALA A 520 32.04 19.84 41.47
N VAL A 521 32.59 19.97 42.67
CA VAL A 521 33.34 18.89 43.34
C VAL A 521 32.47 17.66 43.60
N VAL A 522 32.82 16.51 43.03
CA VAL A 522 32.23 15.21 43.39
C VAL A 522 32.93 14.72 44.64
N VAL A 523 32.46 15.16 45.81
CA VAL A 523 33.28 15.09 47.02
C VAL A 523 33.47 13.66 47.51
N ASN A 524 32.46 12.79 47.43
CA ASN A 524 32.55 11.33 47.62
C ASN A 524 31.25 10.67 47.16
N GLY A 525 31.31 9.46 46.60
CA GLY A 525 30.11 8.68 46.32
C GLY A 525 30.44 7.27 45.85
N THR A 526 29.44 6.48 45.47
CA THR A 526 29.64 5.09 45.07
C THR A 526 28.97 4.76 43.75
N ILE A 527 29.59 3.86 42.99
CA ILE A 527 29.00 3.21 41.83
C ILE A 527 28.85 1.73 42.18
N LYS A 528 27.63 1.20 42.05
CA LYS A 528 27.30 -0.21 42.21
C LYS A 528 26.61 -0.72 40.95
N VAL A 529 26.83 -1.98 40.61
CA VAL A 529 26.14 -2.65 39.50
C VAL A 529 25.37 -3.82 40.08
N PHE A 530 24.13 -4.01 39.65
CA PHE A 530 23.30 -5.12 40.06
C PHE A 530 22.81 -5.92 38.85
N ALA A 531 22.56 -7.21 39.06
CA ALA A 531 22.04 -8.14 38.06
C ALA A 531 20.49 -8.18 38.04
N ASP A 532 19.84 -7.53 39.00
CA ASP A 532 18.39 -7.57 39.22
C ASP A 532 17.80 -6.20 39.59
N ALA A 533 16.54 -5.97 39.21
CA ALA A 533 15.84 -4.71 39.43
C ALA A 533 15.64 -4.39 40.93
N ALA A 534 15.53 -5.43 41.76
CA ALA A 534 15.42 -5.32 43.21
C ALA A 534 16.76 -5.00 43.89
N LYS A 535 17.88 -4.97 43.14
CA LYS A 535 19.23 -4.66 43.60
C LYS A 535 19.71 -5.59 44.73
N THR A 536 19.33 -6.85 44.66
CA THR A 536 19.71 -7.86 45.65
C THR A 536 20.99 -8.60 45.25
N ILE A 537 21.37 -8.57 43.97
CA ILE A 537 22.51 -9.30 43.40
C ILE A 537 23.52 -8.28 42.83
N GLN A 538 24.49 -7.88 43.64
CA GLN A 538 25.55 -6.97 43.18
C GLN A 538 26.57 -7.69 42.28
N ILE A 539 26.92 -7.10 41.14
CA ILE A 539 27.95 -7.55 40.22
C ILE A 539 29.25 -6.80 40.51
N GLY A 540 30.29 -7.55 40.87
CA GLY A 540 31.60 -6.99 41.19
C GLY A 540 31.61 -6.16 42.49
N SER A 541 32.71 -5.43 42.70
CA SER A 541 32.89 -4.60 43.90
C SER A 541 32.29 -3.21 43.73
N THR A 542 31.92 -2.59 44.85
CA THR A 542 31.51 -1.17 44.90
C THR A 542 32.70 -0.30 44.55
N ILE A 543 32.54 0.60 43.58
CA ILE A 543 33.59 1.58 43.24
C ILE A 543 33.35 2.87 43.99
N ALA A 544 34.35 3.32 44.76
CA ALA A 544 34.36 4.64 45.36
C ALA A 544 34.71 5.70 44.30
N MET A 545 33.83 6.69 44.13
CA MET A 545 34.14 7.89 43.36
C MET A 545 35.07 8.77 44.21
N THR A 546 36.38 8.69 43.94
CA THR A 546 37.39 9.47 44.64
C THR A 546 37.84 10.65 43.76
N GLY A 547 37.66 11.88 44.26
CA GLY A 547 38.16 13.06 43.56
C GLY A 547 37.65 14.40 44.07
N GLY A 548 38.55 15.19 44.67
CA GLY A 548 38.41 16.64 44.76
C GLY A 548 38.22 17.30 43.39
N ALA A 549 37.93 18.60 43.39
CA ALA A 549 37.43 19.37 42.25
C ALA A 549 38.10 19.00 40.92
N SER A 550 37.35 18.38 40.00
CA SER A 550 37.87 18.07 38.66
C SER A 550 36.79 18.35 37.63
N THR A 551 36.99 19.42 36.86
CA THR A 551 36.25 19.71 35.64
C THR A 551 36.61 18.75 34.50
N THR A 552 37.66 17.94 34.67
CA THR A 552 38.05 16.90 33.71
C THR A 552 37.14 15.68 33.87
N PRO A 553 36.50 15.19 32.79
CA PRO A 553 35.73 13.95 32.83
C PRO A 553 36.56 12.77 33.34
N LYS A 554 36.01 11.99 34.27
CA LYS A 554 36.62 10.76 34.80
C LYS A 554 35.85 9.53 34.34
N MET A 555 36.56 8.55 33.79
CA MET A 555 36.01 7.24 33.43
C MET A 555 36.29 6.24 34.55
N TYR A 556 35.25 5.49 34.93
CA TYR A 556 35.32 4.39 35.89
C TYR A 556 34.99 3.10 35.15
N ASP A 557 35.98 2.23 34.94
CA ASP A 557 35.78 0.88 34.43
C ASP A 557 35.45 -0.05 35.60
N LEU A 558 34.31 -0.73 35.54
CA LEU A 558 33.88 -1.62 36.61
C LEU A 558 34.41 -3.04 36.38
N PRO A 559 35.14 -3.63 37.35
CA PRO A 559 35.66 -4.99 37.20
C PRO A 559 34.48 -5.97 37.24
N ILE A 560 34.19 -6.55 36.08
CA ILE A 560 33.16 -7.58 35.91
C ILE A 560 33.85 -8.95 35.99
N PRO A 561 33.41 -9.87 36.85
CA PRO A 561 33.90 -11.24 36.84
C PRO A 561 33.74 -11.85 35.44
N VAL A 562 34.73 -12.61 34.99
CA VAL A 562 34.61 -13.38 33.75
C VAL A 562 33.36 -14.26 33.79
N ASP A 563 32.72 -14.43 32.65
CA ASP A 563 31.52 -15.27 32.50
C ASP A 563 30.31 -14.83 33.35
N THR A 564 30.24 -13.57 33.78
CA THR A 564 29.05 -13.03 34.46
C THR A 564 27.84 -13.07 33.50
N VAL A 565 26.85 -13.90 33.83
CA VAL A 565 25.57 -14.00 33.12
C VAL A 565 24.51 -13.23 33.90
N VAL A 566 23.80 -12.33 33.22
CA VAL A 566 22.68 -11.56 33.75
C VAL A 566 21.41 -11.87 32.98
N THR A 567 20.29 -12.09 33.68
CA THR A 567 19.00 -12.47 33.07
C THR A 567 17.92 -11.40 33.20
N ASP A 568 17.85 -10.70 34.34
CA ASP A 568 16.90 -9.62 34.56
C ASP A 568 17.39 -8.33 33.88
N GLY A 569 18.64 -7.93 34.13
CA GLY A 569 19.27 -6.80 33.46
C GLY A 569 20.56 -6.35 34.14
N VAL A 570 21.07 -5.19 33.72
CA VAL A 570 22.18 -4.50 34.39
C VAL A 570 21.65 -3.20 34.97
N TYR A 571 21.75 -3.04 36.28
CA TYR A 571 21.24 -1.88 37.01
C TYR A 571 22.41 -1.17 37.69
N VAL A 572 22.80 0.00 37.16
CA VAL A 572 23.90 0.80 37.73
C VAL A 572 23.31 1.81 38.69
N GLU A 573 23.61 1.65 39.98
CA GLU A 573 23.24 2.62 41.02
C GLU A 573 24.43 3.54 41.30
N MET A 574 24.16 4.84 41.31
CA MET A 574 25.14 5.86 41.64
C MET A 574 24.65 6.72 42.79
N THR A 575 25.51 6.98 43.78
CA THR A 575 25.21 7.88 44.91
C THR A 575 26.20 9.02 44.96
N ASN A 576 25.73 10.22 45.31
CA ASN A 576 26.59 11.38 45.59
C ASN A 576 26.41 11.81 47.06
N GLY A 577 27.47 11.77 47.86
CA GLY A 577 27.43 12.09 49.28
C GLY A 577 27.13 13.56 49.60
N ASN A 578 27.36 14.48 48.67
CA ASN A 578 27.30 15.93 48.95
C ASN A 578 26.09 16.66 48.35
N GLY A 579 25.18 15.94 47.70
CA GLY A 579 23.94 16.50 47.16
C GLY A 579 24.09 17.45 45.97
N ILE A 580 25.30 17.61 45.43
CA ILE A 580 25.59 18.52 44.32
C ILE A 580 25.24 17.85 42.96
N TYR A 581 24.80 18.67 42.01
CA TYR A 581 24.52 18.26 40.63
C TYR A 581 25.78 17.77 39.91
N ALA A 582 25.77 16.52 39.41
CA ALA A 582 26.80 16.01 38.52
C ALA A 582 26.20 15.63 37.16
N TYR A 583 26.91 15.95 36.07
CA TYR A 583 26.60 15.48 34.72
C TYR A 583 27.53 14.30 34.36
N GLY A 584 27.31 13.64 33.23
CA GLY A 584 28.02 12.41 32.89
C GLY A 584 27.34 11.58 31.80
N ARG A 585 27.83 10.36 31.61
CA ARG A 585 27.29 9.34 30.73
C ARG A 585 27.55 7.97 31.36
N VAL A 586 26.54 7.11 31.43
CA VAL A 586 26.74 5.70 31.81
C VAL A 586 26.72 4.87 30.53
N TYR A 587 27.79 4.10 30.30
CA TYR A 587 27.94 3.20 29.18
C TYR A 587 27.92 1.74 29.67
N ILE A 588 26.95 0.96 29.21
CA ILE A 588 26.81 -0.45 29.53
C ILE A 588 26.93 -1.24 28.24
N GLU A 589 27.77 -2.27 28.24
CA GLU A 589 28.00 -3.16 27.10
C GLU A 589 27.80 -4.62 27.53
N THR A 590 26.74 -5.23 26.98
CA THR A 590 26.44 -6.66 27.17
C THR A 590 26.41 -7.37 25.83
N MET A 591 26.62 -8.67 25.85
CA MET A 591 26.59 -9.52 24.67
C MET A 591 25.54 -10.59 24.92
N SER A 592 24.47 -10.58 24.12
CA SER A 592 23.41 -11.60 24.23
C SER A 592 24.00 -12.99 23.98
N ILE A 593 23.54 -14.00 24.74
CA ILE A 593 23.93 -15.41 24.59
C ILE A 593 23.12 -16.05 23.47
#